data_AF-A0A434ADZ7-F1
#
_entry.id   AF-A0A434ADZ7-F1
#
_cell.length_a   1.000
_cell.length_b   1.000
_cell.length_c   1.000
_cell.angle_alpha   90.00
_cell.angle_beta   90.00
_cell.angle_gamma   90.00
#
_symmetry.space_group_name_H-M   'P 1'
#
loop_
_entity.id
_entity.type
_entity.pdbx_description
1 polymer ?
#
loop_
_entity_poly.entity_id
_entity_poly.type
_entity_poly.pdbx_seq_one_letter_code
_entity_poly.pdbx_strand_id
1 'polypeptide(L)'
;MNKFEAQDTDFRSTFYKNLPHKPYCTNELGAGLIIRQKKTAIQMPYIQHNPPCFISSLVFDVDTSDAYFSWFDANLPPPTWIAKNSQNGHAHIGYMLLAPV
;
A
#
# COMPACT_ATOMS: atom_id res chain seq x y z
N MET A 1 -1.52 -31.02 -16.07
CA MET A 1 -0.26 -30.51 -15.53
C MET A 1 -0.49 -29.07 -15.10
N ASN A 2 -1.11 -28.89 -13.92
CA ASN A 2 -1.37 -27.56 -13.39
C ASN A 2 -0.12 -27.11 -12.66
N LYS A 3 0.63 -26.19 -13.26
CA LYS A 3 1.63 -25.42 -12.54
C LYS A 3 0.85 -24.51 -11.59
N PHE A 4 0.65 -24.95 -10.35
CA PHE A 4 0.53 -24.02 -9.25
C PHE A 4 1.91 -23.35 -9.16
N GLU A 5 2.08 -22.25 -9.89
CA GLU A 5 3.21 -21.36 -9.67
C GLU A 5 3.15 -20.94 -8.21
N ALA A 6 4.24 -21.15 -7.48
CA ALA A 6 4.37 -20.72 -6.10
C ALA A 6 4.02 -19.23 -6.08
N GLN A 7 2.89 -18.91 -5.44
CA GLN A 7 2.44 -17.54 -5.27
C GLN A 7 3.54 -16.85 -4.46
N ASP A 8 4.16 -15.81 -5.01
CA ASP A 8 5.20 -15.06 -4.34
C ASP A 8 4.57 -14.44 -3.08
N THR A 9 4.68 -15.12 -1.93
CA THR A 9 3.93 -14.81 -0.70
C THR A 9 4.44 -13.56 0.00
N ASP A 10 5.56 -13.00 -0.45
CA ASP A 10 6.10 -11.78 0.13
C ASP A 10 5.36 -10.55 -0.38
N PHE A 11 4.66 -9.88 0.54
CA PHE A 11 3.92 -8.65 0.22
C PHE A 11 4.86 -7.58 -0.35
N ARG A 12 6.11 -7.49 0.12
CA ARG A 12 7.03 -6.42 -0.29
C ARG A 12 7.40 -6.55 -1.77
N SER A 13 7.76 -7.77 -2.19
CA SER A 13 8.01 -8.11 -3.60
C SER A 13 6.82 -7.73 -4.49
N THR A 14 5.62 -8.21 -4.13
CA THR A 14 4.42 -7.99 -4.94
C THR A 14 4.03 -6.51 -4.98
N PHE A 15 4.08 -5.80 -3.85
CA PHE A 15 3.80 -4.38 -3.78
C PHE A 15 4.77 -3.58 -4.65
N TYR A 16 6.08 -3.82 -4.53
CA TYR A 16 7.09 -3.13 -5.32
C TYR A 16 7.00 -3.42 -6.83
N LYS A 17 6.56 -4.63 -7.20
CA LYS A 17 6.28 -4.99 -8.60
C LYS A 17 5.10 -4.20 -9.17
N ASN A 18 4.06 -3.98 -8.37
CA ASN A 18 2.83 -3.31 -8.78
C ASN A 18 2.90 -1.77 -8.73
N LEU A 19 3.94 -1.20 -8.09
CA LEU A 19 4.16 0.24 -8.12
C LEU A 19 4.26 0.77 -9.56
N PRO A 20 3.79 2.02 -9.80
CA PRO A 20 4.07 2.71 -11.05
C PRO A 20 5.57 2.68 -11.38
N HIS A 21 5.93 2.66 -12.68
CA HIS A 21 7.34 2.71 -13.07
C HIS A 21 8.00 4.02 -12.59
N LYS A 22 7.24 5.12 -12.64
CA LYS A 22 7.63 6.42 -12.14
C LYS A 22 6.52 7.01 -11.26
N PRO A 23 6.39 6.59 -10.00
CA PRO A 23 5.32 7.08 -9.14
C PRO A 23 5.55 8.54 -8.76
N TYR A 24 4.46 9.23 -8.45
CA TYR A 24 4.54 10.45 -7.65
C TYR A 24 5.00 10.11 -6.23
N CYS A 25 5.84 10.95 -5.65
CA CYS A 25 6.32 10.80 -4.29
C CYS A 25 6.72 12.15 -3.70
N THR A 26 6.82 12.23 -2.38
CA THR A 26 7.39 13.40 -1.69
C THR A 26 7.82 13.04 -0.27
N ASN A 27 8.67 13.88 0.31
CA ASN A 27 8.93 13.87 1.76
C ASN A 27 7.91 14.72 2.52
N GLU A 28 7.40 15.77 1.88
CA GLU A 28 6.60 16.82 2.50
C GLU A 28 5.47 17.19 1.53
N LEU A 29 4.22 16.99 1.93
CA LEU A 29 3.06 17.27 1.06
C LEU A 29 2.98 18.76 0.66
N GLY A 30 3.42 19.67 1.54
CA GLY A 30 3.43 21.11 1.27
C GLY A 30 4.37 21.56 0.15
N ALA A 31 5.40 20.77 -0.17
CA ALA A 31 6.30 21.04 -1.29
C ALA A 31 5.76 20.54 -2.65
N GLY A 32 4.61 19.88 -2.64
CA GLY A 32 4.03 19.23 -3.82
C GLY A 32 4.61 17.84 -4.09
N LEU A 33 4.12 17.22 -5.17
CA LEU A 33 4.51 15.88 -5.59
C LEU A 33 5.55 15.94 -6.71
N ILE A 34 6.54 15.04 -6.64
CA ILE A 34 7.56 14.87 -7.68
C ILE A 34 7.51 13.47 -8.28
N ILE A 35 7.87 13.34 -9.55
CA ILE A 35 7.96 12.03 -10.23
C ILE A 35 9.39 11.51 -10.11
N ARG A 36 9.56 10.26 -9.65
CA ARG A 36 10.88 9.60 -9.52
C ARG A 36 10.82 8.16 -9.99
N GLN A 37 11.98 7.53 -10.18
CA GLN A 37 12.07 6.09 -10.42
C GLN A 37 11.62 5.32 -9.18
N LYS A 38 10.96 4.16 -9.34
CA LYS A 38 10.44 3.35 -8.21
C LYS A 38 11.47 3.09 -7.09
N LYS A 39 12.74 2.86 -7.45
CA LYS A 39 13.85 2.61 -6.51
C LYS A 39 14.13 3.79 -5.56
N THR A 40 13.86 5.00 -6.01
CA THR A 40 14.05 6.23 -5.22
C THR A 40 12.77 6.57 -4.47
N ALA A 41 11.63 6.48 -5.16
CA ALA A 41 10.32 6.81 -4.58
C ALA A 41 9.97 5.94 -3.36
N ILE A 42 10.33 4.65 -3.37
CA ILE A 42 10.04 3.72 -2.26
C ILE A 42 10.70 4.13 -0.93
N GLN A 43 11.72 5.00 -0.97
CA GLN A 43 12.39 5.50 0.24
C GLN A 43 11.73 6.76 0.81
N MET A 44 10.70 7.30 0.15
CA MET A 44 10.00 8.50 0.58
C MET A 44 8.73 8.14 1.36
N PRO A 45 8.33 8.94 2.36
CA PRO A 45 7.17 8.64 3.21
C PRO A 45 5.84 8.70 2.45
N TYR A 46 5.75 9.49 1.38
CA TYR A 46 4.56 9.58 0.54
C TYR A 46 4.87 9.06 -0.86
N ILE A 47 4.05 8.12 -1.33
CA ILE A 47 4.21 7.49 -2.64
C ILE A 47 2.84 7.14 -3.26
N GLN A 48 2.72 7.35 -4.57
CA GLN A 48 1.63 6.80 -5.36
C GLN A 48 1.79 5.28 -5.49
N HIS A 49 0.92 4.53 -4.83
CA HIS A 49 0.97 3.07 -4.80
C HIS A 49 0.35 2.41 -6.04
N ASN A 50 -0.65 3.03 -6.68
CA ASN A 50 -1.31 2.52 -7.89
C ASN A 50 -1.03 3.37 -9.13
N PRO A 51 -0.85 2.77 -10.32
CA PRO A 51 -0.80 3.52 -11.58
C PRO A 51 -2.17 4.16 -11.89
N PRO A 52 -2.21 5.21 -12.75
CA PRO A 52 -3.47 5.91 -13.05
C PRO A 52 -4.58 5.04 -13.66
N CYS A 53 -4.19 3.97 -14.38
CA CYS A 53 -5.13 3.18 -15.17
C CYS A 53 -5.59 1.88 -14.50
N PHE A 54 -4.96 1.46 -13.39
CA PHE A 54 -5.26 0.19 -12.74
C PHE A 54 -5.12 0.30 -11.23
N ILE A 55 -6.00 -0.39 -10.51
CA ILE A 55 -5.95 -0.49 -9.05
C ILE A 55 -5.44 -1.88 -8.70
N SER A 56 -4.30 -1.95 -8.02
CA SER A 56 -3.69 -3.21 -7.57
C SER A 56 -3.79 -3.41 -6.06
N SER A 57 -3.98 -2.31 -5.33
CA SER A 57 -4.15 -2.32 -3.89
C SER A 57 -5.14 -1.24 -3.44
N LEU A 58 -5.83 -1.50 -2.35
CA LEU A 58 -6.71 -0.55 -1.67
C LEU A 58 -6.04 -0.16 -0.37
N VAL A 59 -5.95 1.15 -0.09
CA VAL A 59 -5.35 1.67 1.14
C VAL A 59 -6.36 2.59 1.81
N PHE A 60 -6.74 2.23 3.03
CA PHE A 60 -7.67 3.00 3.84
C PHE A 60 -6.90 3.71 4.94
N ASP A 61 -7.05 5.03 5.01
CA ASP A 61 -6.52 5.87 6.08
C ASP A 61 -7.54 5.97 7.21
N VAL A 62 -7.12 5.63 8.42
CA VAL A 62 -7.99 5.54 9.59
C VAL A 62 -7.36 6.30 10.75
N ASP A 63 -7.96 7.46 11.04
CA ASP A 63 -7.50 8.40 12.07
C ASP A 63 -8.17 8.16 13.43
N THR A 64 -8.03 6.95 13.97
CA THR A 64 -8.47 6.63 15.34
C THR A 64 -7.33 6.05 16.17
N SER A 65 -7.43 6.07 17.50
CA SER A 65 -6.37 5.56 18.39
C SER A 65 -6.16 4.04 18.27
N ASP A 66 -7.19 3.32 17.83
CA ASP A 66 -7.19 1.87 17.67
C ASP A 66 -7.40 1.44 16.21
N ALA A 67 -6.98 2.28 15.27
CA ALA A 67 -7.18 2.10 13.83
C ALA A 67 -6.74 0.73 13.30
N TYR A 68 -5.73 0.11 13.92
CA TYR A 68 -5.27 -1.24 13.59
C TYR A 68 -6.36 -2.32 13.68
N PHE A 69 -7.36 -2.16 14.56
CA PHE A 69 -8.45 -3.11 14.74
C PHE A 69 -9.69 -2.80 13.89
N SER A 70 -9.74 -1.67 13.19
CA SER A 70 -10.95 -1.23 12.48
C SER A 70 -11.41 -2.21 11.38
N TRP A 71 -10.50 -2.98 10.78
CA TRP A 71 -10.90 -4.04 9.84
C TRP A 71 -11.67 -5.17 10.52
N PHE A 72 -11.27 -5.53 11.75
CA PHE A 72 -11.90 -6.59 12.51
C PHE A 72 -13.29 -6.17 12.98
N ASP A 73 -13.41 -4.95 13.52
CA ASP A 73 -14.68 -4.40 13.99
C ASP A 73 -15.71 -4.25 12.85
N ALA A 74 -15.22 -3.97 11.64
CA ALA A 74 -16.03 -3.88 10.43
C ALA A 74 -16.32 -5.25 9.77
N ASN A 75 -15.86 -6.37 10.36
CA ASN A 75 -15.98 -7.72 9.81
C ASN A 75 -15.42 -7.85 8.38
N LEU A 76 -14.29 -7.18 8.13
CA LEU A 76 -13.54 -7.25 6.87
C LEU A 76 -12.56 -8.43 6.90
N PRO A 77 -12.12 -8.93 5.73
CA PRO A 77 -11.05 -9.92 5.68
C PRO A 77 -9.77 -9.38 6.32
N PRO A 78 -8.85 -10.27 6.76
CA PRO A 78 -7.55 -9.84 7.24
C PRO A 78 -6.80 -9.02 6.17
N PRO A 79 -6.26 -7.84 6.50
CA PRO A 79 -5.53 -7.02 5.55
C PRO A 79 -4.19 -7.66 5.18
N THR A 80 -3.70 -7.31 3.99
CA THR A 80 -2.37 -7.75 3.52
C THR A 80 -1.25 -7.08 4.32
N TRP A 81 -1.42 -5.81 4.70
CA TRP A 81 -0.53 -5.12 5.61
C TRP A 81 -1.25 -4.04 6.41
N ILE A 82 -0.69 -3.66 7.55
CA ILE A 82 -1.10 -2.49 8.33
C ILE A 82 0.14 -1.68 8.66
N ALA A 83 0.11 -0.38 8.37
CA ALA A 83 1.13 0.57 8.80
C ALA A 83 0.55 1.47 9.89
N LYS A 84 0.97 1.25 11.14
CA LYS A 84 0.46 1.97 12.33
C LYS A 84 1.46 3.04 12.78
N ASN A 85 0.97 4.23 13.09
CA ASN A 85 1.71 5.24 13.84
C ASN A 85 1.76 4.84 15.32
N SER A 86 2.95 4.62 15.85
CA SER A 86 3.15 4.21 17.25
C SER A 86 2.82 5.29 18.28
N GLN A 87 2.75 6.56 17.89
CA GLN A 87 2.52 7.69 18.80
C GLN A 87 1.03 7.92 19.08
N ASN A 88 0.19 7.90 18.04
CA ASN A 88 -1.23 8.24 18.14
C ASN A 88 -2.18 7.10 17.76
N GLY A 89 -1.66 5.99 17.23
CA GLY A 89 -2.44 4.80 16.94
C GLY A 89 -3.16 4.77 15.59
N HIS A 90 -3.14 5.87 14.83
CA HIS A 90 -3.66 5.94 13.46
C HIS A 90 -2.97 4.93 12.56
N ALA A 91 -3.67 4.45 11.53
CA ALA A 91 -3.12 3.41 10.68
C ALA A 91 -3.64 3.48 9.25
N HIS A 92 -2.75 3.12 8.32
CA HIS A 92 -3.14 2.71 6.98
C HIS A 92 -3.38 1.21 6.95
N ILE A 93 -4.57 0.81 6.49
CA ILE A 93 -4.95 -0.59 6.28
C ILE A 93 -4.90 -0.90 4.79
N GLY A 94 -4.06 -1.86 4.39
CA GLY A 94 -3.80 -2.19 3.00
C GLY A 94 -4.30 -3.57 2.58
N TYR A 95 -5.00 -3.63 1.45
CA TYR A 95 -5.44 -4.86 0.79
C TYR A 95 -4.85 -4.94 -0.61
N MET A 96 -4.16 -6.04 -0.93
CA MET A 96 -3.72 -6.31 -2.30
C MET A 96 -4.77 -7.14 -3.04
N LEU A 97 -5.10 -6.72 -4.26
CA LEU A 97 -6.00 -7.46 -5.13
C LEU A 97 -5.24 -8.62 -5.79
N LEU A 98 -5.92 -9.76 -5.95
CA LEU A 98 -5.36 -10.92 -6.67
C LEU A 98 -5.10 -10.60 -8.15
N ALA A 99 -5.94 -9.76 -8.74
CA ALA A 99 -5.79 -9.22 -10.08
C ALA A 99 -6.13 -7.72 -10.07
N PRO A 100 -5.34 -6.86 -10.73
CA PRO A 100 -5.67 -5.45 -10.86
C PRO A 100 -7.00 -5.25 -11.60
N VAL A 101 -7.75 -4.21 -11.22
CA VAL A 101 -9.00 -3.78 -11.86
C VAL A 101 -8.86 -2.44 -12.55
#